data_AF-A0A6P1ZB27-F1
#
_entry.id   AF-A0A6P1ZB27-F1
#
_cell.length_a   1.000
_cell.length_b   1.000
_cell.length_c   1.000
_cell.angle_alpha   90.00
_cell.angle_beta   90.00
_cell.angle_gamma   90.00
#
_symmetry.space_group_name_H-M   'P 1'
#
loop_
_entity.id
_entity.type
_entity.pdbx_description
1 polymer ?
#
loop_
_entity_poly.entity_id
_entity_poly.type
_entity_poly.pdbx_seq_one_letter_code
_entity_poly.pdbx_strand_id
1 'polypeptide(L)'
;LTGRLCHACDAKELSRLVMEAARRLIGGDHVAVYLRDNGPGYINSATNSDVSRKLKTGLAPILDKVTSSAKAEIMDNLDVDPRFNENSAGALACAHLACHGIAHGALVLLSANARAYA
;
A
#
# COMPACT_ATOMS: atom_id res chain seq x y z
N LEU A 1 3.99 -19.71 5.80
CA LEU A 1 4.03 -18.45 5.00
C LEU A 1 5.36 -17.75 5.21
N THR A 2 5.79 -17.57 6.46
CA THR A 2 7.14 -17.11 6.86
C THR A 2 8.28 -17.83 6.15
N GLY A 3 8.29 -19.16 6.09
CA GLY A 3 9.33 -19.90 5.37
C GLY A 3 9.41 -19.60 3.86
N ARG A 4 8.28 -19.25 3.21
CA ARG A 4 8.27 -18.91 1.77
C ARG A 4 8.73 -17.48 1.50
N LEU A 5 8.54 -16.57 2.45
CA LEU A 5 9.04 -15.19 2.34
C LEU A 5 10.57 -15.15 2.29
N CYS A 6 11.24 -15.97 3.12
CA CYS A 6 12.70 -16.05 3.17
C CYS A 6 13.34 -16.71 1.94
N HIS A 7 12.56 -17.40 1.11
CA HIS A 7 13.02 -18.09 -0.09
C HIS A 7 12.52 -17.47 -1.38
N ALA A 8 11.86 -16.30 -1.32
CA ALA A 8 11.47 -15.59 -2.53
C ALA A 8 12.73 -15.14 -3.28
N CYS A 9 12.91 -15.63 -4.50
CA CYS A 9 14.11 -15.37 -5.30
C CYS A 9 14.07 -14.01 -6.01
N ASP A 10 12.89 -13.40 -6.10
CA ASP A 10 12.70 -12.09 -6.71
C ASP A 10 11.71 -11.20 -5.94
N ALA A 11 11.82 -9.88 -6.17
CA ALA A 11 11.04 -8.86 -5.48
C ALA A 11 9.53 -8.96 -5.78
N LYS A 12 9.15 -9.52 -6.93
CA LYS A 12 7.75 -9.63 -7.37
C LYS A 12 7.06 -10.77 -6.64
N GLU A 13 7.71 -11.92 -6.51
CA GLU A 13 7.25 -13.05 -5.71
C GLU A 13 7.15 -12.66 -4.24
N LEU A 14 8.17 -11.98 -3.71
CA LEU A 14 8.14 -11.49 -2.33
C LEU A 14 6.94 -10.56 -2.10
N SER A 15 6.72 -9.60 -3.00
CA SER A 15 5.60 -8.66 -2.91
C SER A 15 4.25 -9.36 -2.97
N ARG A 16 4.11 -10.37 -3.83
CA ARG A 16 2.90 -11.20 -3.92
C ARG A 16 2.64 -11.94 -2.60
N LEU A 17 3.67 -12.54 -2.00
CA LEU A 17 3.54 -13.25 -0.72
C LEU A 17 3.20 -12.31 0.44
N VAL A 18 3.78 -11.11 0.47
CA VAL A 18 3.47 -10.07 1.47
C VAL A 18 2.02 -9.61 1.32
N MET A 19 1.54 -9.39 0.09
CA MET A 19 0.14 -9.03 -0.15
C MET A 19 -0.82 -10.13 0.29
N GLU A 20 -0.51 -11.40 0.02
CA GLU A 20 -1.31 -12.54 0.49
C GLU A 20 -1.37 -12.61 2.02
N ALA A 21 -0.25 -12.35 2.69
CA ALA A 21 -0.18 -12.29 4.15
C ALA A 21 -1.06 -11.17 4.70
N ALA A 22 -0.90 -9.95 4.17
CA ALA A 22 -1.62 -8.76 4.60
C ALA A 22 -3.14 -8.90 4.40
N ARG A 23 -3.56 -9.44 3.25
CA ARG A 23 -4.98 -9.72 2.98
C ARG A 23 -5.58 -10.70 3.98
N ARG A 24 -4.83 -11.74 4.37
CA ARG A 24 -5.30 -12.74 5.35
C ARG A 24 -5.34 -12.24 6.78
N LEU A 25 -4.38 -11.39 7.17
CA LEU A 25 -4.26 -10.91 8.55
C LEU A 25 -5.16 -9.71 8.83
N ILE A 26 -5.26 -8.77 7.88
CA ILE A 26 -5.89 -7.47 8.11
C ILE A 26 -7.26 -7.37 7.41
N GLY A 27 -7.52 -8.21 6.40
CA GLY A 27 -8.83 -8.27 5.75
C GLY A 27 -9.10 -7.16 4.73
N GLY A 28 -8.07 -6.47 4.23
CA GLY A 28 -8.24 -5.45 3.19
C GLY A 28 -8.76 -6.04 1.87
N ASP A 29 -9.76 -5.39 1.27
CA ASP A 29 -10.34 -5.76 -0.04
C ASP A 29 -9.28 -5.72 -1.14
N HIS A 30 -8.40 -4.73 -1.03
CA HIS A 30 -7.38 -4.43 -2.00
C HIS A 30 -6.05 -4.18 -1.30
N VAL A 31 -5.00 -4.82 -1.79
CA VAL A 31 -3.65 -4.72 -1.23
C VAL A 31 -2.67 -4.41 -2.35
N ALA A 32 -1.67 -3.59 -2.05
CA ALA A 32 -0.59 -3.32 -2.97
C ALA A 32 0.73 -3.09 -2.25
N VAL A 33 1.82 -3.36 -2.96
CA VAL A 33 3.18 -3.03 -2.55
C VAL A 33 3.73 -1.99 -3.51
N TYR A 34 3.99 -0.82 -2.96
CA TYR A 34 4.65 0.30 -3.63
C TYR A 34 6.12 0.29 -3.25
N LEU A 35 7.03 0.38 -4.22
CA LEU A 35 8.47 0.45 -4.01
C LEU A 35 9.03 1.74 -4.59
N ARG A 36 10.00 2.34 -3.92
CA ARG A 36 10.68 3.54 -4.36
C ARG A 36 12.11 3.20 -4.74
N ASP A 37 12.48 3.47 -5.99
CA ASP A 37 13.86 3.34 -6.47
C ASP A 37 14.37 4.73 -6.87
N ASN A 38 15.12 5.37 -5.96
CA ASN A 38 15.87 6.63 -6.13
C ASN A 38 15.17 7.82 -6.83
N GLY A 39 13.86 7.74 -7.07
CA GLY A 39 13.02 8.69 -7.79
C GLY A 39 11.53 8.46 -7.47
N PRO A 40 10.59 8.87 -8.34
CA PRO A 40 9.17 8.61 -8.13
C PRO A 40 8.97 7.10 -8.06
N GLY A 41 8.41 6.61 -6.94
CA GLY A 41 8.27 5.18 -6.75
C GLY A 41 7.28 4.55 -7.72
N TYR A 42 7.44 3.25 -7.91
CA TYR A 42 6.63 2.43 -8.81
C TYR A 42 5.85 1.38 -8.03
N ILE A 43 4.80 0.89 -8.65
CA ILE A 43 3.97 -0.17 -8.08
C ILE A 43 4.58 -1.48 -8.51
N ASN A 44 5.09 -2.23 -7.54
CA ASN A 44 5.67 -3.53 -7.80
C ASN A 44 4.59 -4.61 -7.93
N SER A 45 3.54 -4.52 -7.12
CA SER A 45 2.42 -5.46 -7.19
C SER A 45 1.14 -4.86 -6.58
N ALA A 46 -0.02 -5.24 -7.12
CA ALA A 46 -1.34 -4.87 -6.62
C ALA A 46 -2.36 -5.96 -6.91
N THR A 47 -3.41 -6.05 -6.10
CA THR A 47 -4.47 -7.06 -6.25
C THR A 47 -5.32 -6.89 -7.51
N ASN A 48 -5.43 -5.67 -8.05
CA ASN A 48 -6.03 -5.43 -9.36
C ASN A 48 -5.42 -4.20 -10.08
N SER A 49 -5.79 -4.02 -11.34
CA SER A 49 -5.36 -2.90 -12.20
C SER A 49 -5.90 -1.53 -11.78
N ASP A 50 -7.10 -1.43 -11.21
CA ASP A 50 -7.66 -0.19 -10.67
C ASP A 50 -6.90 0.31 -9.45
N VAL A 51 -6.53 -0.58 -8.54
CA VAL A 51 -5.66 -0.28 -7.40
C VAL A 51 -4.32 0.24 -7.92
N SER A 52 -3.77 -0.40 -8.95
CA SER A 52 -2.53 0.05 -9.59
C SER A 52 -2.65 1.44 -10.20
N ARG A 53 -3.82 1.79 -10.75
CA ARG A 53 -4.10 3.11 -11.29
C ARG A 53 -4.18 4.15 -10.16
N LYS A 54 -5.05 3.91 -9.17
CA LYS A 54 -5.28 4.78 -7.99
C LYS A 54 -3.99 5.13 -7.26
N LEU A 55 -3.07 4.17 -7.17
CA LEU A 55 -1.77 4.37 -6.53
C LEU A 55 -0.83 5.29 -7.32
N LYS A 56 -0.91 5.30 -8.66
CA LYS A 56 -0.07 6.15 -9.52
C LYS A 56 -0.53 7.60 -9.55
N THR A 57 -1.85 7.82 -9.54
CA THR A 57 -2.48 9.12 -9.77
C THR A 57 -2.93 9.78 -8.47
N GLY A 58 -3.71 9.07 -7.67
CA GLY A 58 -4.37 9.60 -6.48
C GLY A 58 -3.61 9.48 -5.18
N LEU A 59 -2.91 8.37 -4.94
CA LEU A 59 -2.29 8.11 -3.64
C LEU A 59 -0.81 8.50 -3.58
N ALA A 60 -0.18 8.84 -4.70
CA ALA A 60 1.25 9.14 -4.74
C ALA A 60 1.72 10.14 -3.65
N PRO A 61 1.02 11.28 -3.39
CA PRO A 61 1.44 12.21 -2.35
C PRO A 61 1.35 11.63 -0.93
N ILE A 62 0.41 10.73 -0.67
CA ILE A 62 0.26 10.04 0.61
C ILE A 62 1.40 9.03 0.79
N LEU A 63 1.71 8.25 -0.26
CA LEU A 63 2.79 7.26 -0.24
C LEU A 63 4.17 7.91 -0.12
N ASP A 64 4.38 9.06 -0.78
CA ASP A 64 5.60 9.84 -0.66
C ASP A 64 5.81 10.34 0.77
N LYS A 65 4.74 10.77 1.46
CA LYS A 65 4.83 11.16 2.87
C LYS A 65 5.10 9.97 3.78
N VAL A 66 4.42 8.84 3.59
CA VAL A 66 4.64 7.61 4.39
C VAL A 66 6.08 7.11 4.26
N THR A 67 6.60 7.10 3.03
CA THR A 67 7.98 6.68 2.75
C THR A 67 9.01 7.67 3.28
N SER A 68 8.83 8.98 3.07
CA SER A 68 9.78 9.99 3.54
C SER A 68 9.80 10.18 5.07
N SER A 69 8.64 10.06 5.72
CA SER A 69 8.53 10.24 7.18
C SER A 69 8.76 8.97 7.98
N ALA A 70 8.77 7.80 7.32
CA ALA A 70 8.76 6.48 7.96
C ALA A 70 7.64 6.35 9.02
N LYS A 71 6.47 6.95 8.75
CA LYS A 71 5.28 6.85 9.59
C LYS A 71 4.14 6.23 8.81
N ALA A 72 3.42 5.32 9.45
CA ALA A 72 2.19 4.76 8.89
C ALA A 72 1.08 5.83 8.91
N GLU A 73 0.20 5.79 7.91
CA GLU A 73 -1.01 6.60 7.87
C GLU A 73 -2.24 5.67 7.78
N ILE A 74 -3.27 5.99 8.56
CA ILE A 74 -4.56 5.29 8.58
C ILE A 74 -5.64 6.35 8.43
N MET A 75 -6.56 6.12 7.51
CA MET A 75 -7.60 7.06 7.14
C MET A 75 -8.90 6.29 6.90
N ASP A 76 -9.92 6.59 7.69
CA ASP A 76 -11.22 5.92 7.59
C ASP A 76 -12.06 6.42 6.41
N ASN A 77 -11.76 7.63 5.95
CA ASN A 77 -12.39 8.23 4.78
C ASN A 77 -11.34 8.91 3.91
N LEU A 78 -11.03 8.27 2.78
CA LEU A 78 -10.03 8.77 1.83
C LEU A 78 -10.52 10.00 1.06
N ASP A 79 -11.83 10.17 0.87
CA ASP A 79 -12.43 11.27 0.10
C ASP A 79 -12.26 12.65 0.77
N VAL A 80 -12.01 12.68 2.09
CA VAL A 80 -11.81 13.96 2.82
C VAL A 80 -10.36 14.41 2.82
N ASP A 81 -9.43 13.60 2.31
CA ASP A 81 -8.03 13.98 2.29
C ASP A 81 -7.72 14.86 1.08
N PRO A 82 -7.23 16.10 1.28
CA PRO A 82 -6.98 17.03 0.19
C PRO A 82 -5.84 16.59 -0.75
N ARG A 83 -5.03 15.60 -0.34
CA ARG A 83 -3.96 15.03 -1.16
C ARG A 83 -4.48 13.97 -2.12
N PHE A 84 -5.65 13.41 -1.86
CA PHE A 84 -6.26 12.40 -2.70
C PHE A 84 -7.09 13.07 -3.81
N ASN A 85 -6.72 12.84 -5.06
CA ASN A 85 -7.26 13.55 -6.22
C ASN A 85 -8.22 12.73 -7.08
N GLU A 86 -8.71 11.59 -6.57
CA GLU A 86 -9.68 10.75 -7.25
C GLU A 86 -10.99 10.62 -6.45
N ASN A 87 -12.09 10.31 -7.12
CA ASN A 87 -13.34 9.97 -6.44
C ASN A 87 -13.29 8.50 -6.01
N SER A 88 -13.08 8.22 -4.73
CA SER A 88 -13.04 6.84 -4.23
C SER A 88 -13.44 6.76 -2.76
N ALA A 89 -14.70 6.40 -2.52
CA ALA A 89 -15.16 6.03 -1.20
C ALA A 89 -14.35 4.84 -0.66
N GLY A 90 -13.79 5.00 0.54
CA GLY A 90 -13.03 3.93 1.17
C GLY A 90 -12.11 4.37 2.31
N ALA A 91 -11.53 3.37 2.96
CA ALA A 91 -10.49 3.55 3.96
C ALA A 91 -9.15 3.17 3.36
N LEU A 92 -8.11 3.85 3.83
CA LEU A 92 -6.72 3.62 3.48
C LEU A 92 -5.94 3.32 4.75
N ALA A 93 -5.15 2.24 4.72
CA ALA A 93 -4.06 2.06 5.66
C ALA A 93 -2.78 1.83 4.88
N CYS A 94 -1.75 2.60 5.19
CA CYS A 94 -0.46 2.48 4.54
C CYS A 94 0.66 2.52 5.58
N ALA A 95 1.61 1.59 5.43
CA ALA A 95 2.76 1.47 6.31
C ALA A 95 4.03 1.40 5.46
N HIS A 96 5.08 2.08 5.92
CA HIS A 96 6.35 2.05 5.22
C HIS A 96 7.00 0.66 5.31
N LEU A 97 7.67 0.25 4.23
CA LEU A 97 8.52 -0.93 4.18
C LEU A 97 9.96 -0.46 4.34
N ALA A 98 10.52 -0.63 5.54
CA ALA A 98 11.89 -0.23 5.84
C ALA A 98 12.84 -1.42 5.96
N CYS A 99 14.05 -1.22 5.45
CA CYS A 99 15.20 -2.07 5.70
C CYS A 99 16.27 -1.21 6.39
N HIS A 100 16.77 -1.64 7.55
CA HIS A 100 17.79 -0.89 8.31
C HIS A 100 17.43 0.59 8.58
N GLY A 101 16.15 0.88 8.82
CA GLY A 101 15.66 2.25 9.07
C GLY A 101 15.49 3.12 7.81
N ILE A 102 15.77 2.58 6.63
CA ILE A 102 15.56 3.25 5.34
C ILE A 102 14.26 2.73 4.73
N ALA A 103 13.30 3.63 4.50
CA ALA A 103 12.05 3.27 3.83
C ALA A 103 12.30 3.09 2.32
N HIS A 104 12.01 1.89 1.82
CA HIS A 104 12.12 1.51 0.41
C HIS A 104 10.77 1.47 -0.30
N GLY A 105 9.67 1.70 0.42
CA GLY A 105 8.34 1.55 -0.14
C GLY A 105 7.25 1.63 0.91
N ALA A 106 6.03 1.25 0.50
CA ALA A 106 4.89 1.15 1.38
C ALA A 106 4.02 -0.05 1.03
N LEU A 107 3.52 -0.73 2.06
CA LEU A 107 2.38 -1.62 1.95
C LEU A 107 1.12 -0.77 2.03
N VAL A 108 0.20 -0.98 1.10
CA VAL A 108 -1.04 -0.22 1.00
C VAL A 108 -2.23 -1.17 1.08
N LEU A 109 -3.18 -0.81 1.92
CA LEU A 109 -4.46 -1.47 2.13
C LEU A 109 -5.55 -0.48 1.79
N LEU A 110 -6.42 -0.87 0.86
CA LEU A 110 -7.57 -0.11 0.46
C LEU A 110 -8.80 -0.97 0.72
N SER A 111 -9.77 -0.40 1.44
CA SER A 111 -11.09 -0.99 1.57
C SER A 111 -12.11 -0.12 0.87
N ALA A 112 -12.91 -0.71 -0.01
CA ALA A 112 -14.02 -0.03 -0.68
C ALA A 112 -15.24 0.13 0.25
N ASN A 113 -15.24 -0.55 1.41
CA ASN A 113 -16.38 -0.69 2.31
C ASN A 113 -16.19 -0.02 3.67
N ALA A 114 -15.45 1.10 3.76
CA ALA A 114 -15.27 1.80 5.04
C ALA A 114 -16.59 2.32 5.65
N ARG A 115 -17.69 2.34 4.89
CA ARG A 115 -19.04 2.56 5.41
C ARG A 115 -19.62 1.26 6.00
N ALA A 116 -19.17 0.85 7.18
CA ALA A 116 -19.90 -0.20 7.92
C ALA A 116 -19.73 -0.21 9.45
N TYR A 117 -19.05 0.76 10.07
CA TYR A 117 -19.06 0.90 11.53
C TYR A 117 -19.26 2.37 11.91
N ALA A 118 -20.54 2.77 11.90
CA ALA A 118 -21.07 3.92 12.62
C ALA A 118 -21.87 3.39 13.82
#